data_AF-I3IAA1-F1
#
_entry.id   AF-I3IAA1-F1
#
_cell.length_a   1.000
_cell.length_b   1.000
_cell.length_c   1.000
_cell.angle_alpha   90.00
_cell.angle_beta   90.00
_cell.angle_gamma   90.00
#
_symmetry.space_group_name_H-M   'P 1'
#
loop_
_entity.id
_entity.type
_entity.pdbx_description
1 polymer ?
#
loop_
_entity_poly.entity_id
_entity_poly.type
_entity_poly.pdbx_seq_one_letter_code
_entity_poly.pdbx_strand_id
1 'polypeptide(L)'
;MKSQSSVINSGLVPMVIEQTARGERSFDIYSRLLKERVIFLVGPVEDYMANLVVAQLLFLEAENPDKDIHLYINSPGGSVTAGMSIYDTMQFIKPDVSTMCIGQACSMGAFLLNAGTKGKRFCLPNSRVMIHQPSGGAQGQASDIHIQAQEILKIRSRLNELMAFHSGQPIEKIELDTERDNFMSAQQAKDYGLIDSVIERRVQPAAK
;
A
#
# COMPACT_ATOMS: atom_id res chain seq x y z
N MET A 1 -22.82 -25.21 10.60
CA MET A 1 -22.07 -24.07 10.05
C MET A 1 -20.88 -24.62 9.28
N LYS A 2 -20.89 -24.49 7.95
CA LYS A 2 -19.86 -25.04 7.07
C LYS A 2 -18.57 -24.23 7.26
N SER A 3 -17.52 -24.93 7.70
CA SER A 3 -16.13 -24.51 7.60
C SER A 3 -15.89 -23.91 6.21
N GLN A 4 -15.48 -22.64 6.17
CA GLN A 4 -15.03 -22.01 4.94
C GLN A 4 -13.72 -22.70 4.54
N SER A 5 -13.85 -23.61 3.58
CA SER A 5 -12.76 -24.22 2.84
C SER A 5 -11.81 -23.13 2.36
N SER A 6 -10.54 -23.25 2.73
CA SER A 6 -9.44 -22.47 2.20
C SER A 6 -9.49 -22.48 0.67
N VAL A 7 -9.58 -21.30 0.08
CA VAL A 7 -9.61 -21.13 -1.37
C VAL A 7 -8.23 -21.49 -1.92
N ILE A 8 -8.13 -22.71 -2.45
CA ILE A 8 -7.35 -23.17 -3.62
C ILE A 8 -6.07 -22.36 -3.90
N ASN A 9 -4.96 -22.73 -3.24
CA ASN A 9 -3.62 -22.37 -3.69
C ASN A 9 -3.11 -23.41 -4.71
N SER A 10 -3.70 -23.42 -5.91
CA SER A 10 -3.29 -24.31 -7.01
C SER A 10 -3.44 -23.63 -8.37
N GLY A 11 -2.85 -22.44 -8.49
CA GLY A 11 -2.58 -21.81 -9.78
C GLY A 11 -1.06 -21.70 -9.93
N LEU A 12 -0.46 -22.50 -10.81
CA LEU A 12 0.94 -22.35 -11.17
C LEU A 12 1.19 -20.89 -11.59
N VAL A 13 2.10 -20.19 -10.93
CA VAL A 13 2.51 -18.85 -11.36
C VAL A 13 3.18 -19.01 -12.73
N PRO A 14 2.72 -18.30 -13.78
CA PRO A 14 3.29 -18.44 -15.11
C PRO A 14 4.78 -18.14 -15.12
N MET A 15 5.54 -18.98 -15.83
CA MET A 15 6.97 -18.79 -16.05
C MET A 15 7.21 -18.08 -17.37
N VAL A 16 8.16 -17.15 -17.37
CA VAL A 16 8.65 -16.41 -18.53
C VAL A 16 10.11 -16.80 -18.77
N ILE A 17 10.44 -17.11 -20.02
CA ILE A 17 11.81 -17.43 -20.43
C ILE A 17 12.42 -16.18 -21.06
N GLU A 18 13.54 -15.73 -20.50
CA GLU A 18 14.34 -14.61 -21.02
C GLU A 18 15.61 -15.17 -21.66
N GLN A 19 15.74 -15.01 -22.99
CA GLN A 19 16.97 -15.34 -23.70
C GLN A 19 17.95 -14.18 -23.61
N THR A 20 19.13 -14.45 -23.06
CA THR A 20 20.24 -13.49 -23.02
C THR A 20 21.42 -14.04 -23.80
N ALA A 21 22.38 -13.17 -24.17
CA ALA A 21 23.63 -13.60 -24.82
C ALA A 21 24.44 -14.63 -24.00
N ARG A 22 24.15 -14.79 -22.70
CA ARG A 22 24.79 -15.73 -21.78
C ARG A 22 23.93 -16.97 -21.47
N GLY A 23 22.82 -17.17 -22.18
CA GLY A 23 21.92 -18.31 -22.02
C GLY A 23 20.49 -17.93 -21.64
N GLU A 24 19.67 -18.94 -21.38
CA GLU A 24 18.27 -18.78 -20.99
C GLU A 24 18.12 -18.70 -19.46
N ARG A 25 17.25 -17.80 -18.99
CA ARG A 25 16.82 -17.74 -17.59
C ARG A 25 15.31 -17.77 -17.52
N SER A 26 14.77 -18.60 -16.62
CA SER A 26 13.34 -18.65 -16.32
C SER A 26 13.03 -17.85 -15.05
N PHE A 27 11.98 -17.04 -15.13
CA PHE A 27 11.45 -16.26 -14.00
C PHE A 27 9.97 -16.51 -13.90
N ASP A 28 9.41 -16.53 -12.69
CA ASP A 28 7.97 -16.33 -12.56
C ASP A 28 7.61 -14.88 -12.91
N ILE A 29 6.34 -14.63 -13.25
CA ILE A 29 5.90 -13.31 -13.71
C ILE A 29 6.17 -12.20 -12.68
N TYR A 30 6.08 -12.47 -11.38
CA TYR A 30 6.33 -11.47 -10.34
C TYR A 30 7.83 -11.20 -10.19
N SER A 31 8.67 -12.24 -10.21
CA SER A 31 10.13 -12.06 -10.26
C SER A 31 10.58 -11.26 -11.48
N ARG A 32 9.94 -11.47 -12.63
CA ARG A 32 10.23 -10.66 -13.83
C ARG A 32 9.82 -9.19 -13.65
N LEU A 33 8.72 -8.91 -12.98
CA LEU A 33 8.26 -7.54 -12.71
C LEU A 33 9.08 -6.86 -11.60
N LEU A 34 9.58 -7.61 -10.62
CA LEU A 34 10.49 -7.08 -9.59
C LEU A 34 11.79 -6.57 -10.19
N LYS A 35 12.32 -7.21 -11.25
CA LYS A 35 13.45 -6.66 -12.05
C LYS A 35 13.15 -5.29 -12.67
N GLU A 36 11.89 -5.03 -13.01
CA GLU A 36 11.41 -3.70 -13.46
C GLU A 36 11.01 -2.81 -12.27
N ARG A 37 11.40 -3.17 -11.04
CA ARG A 37 11.18 -2.44 -9.79
C ARG A 37 9.71 -2.30 -9.41
N VAL A 38 8.88 -3.26 -9.80
CA VAL A 38 7.45 -3.31 -9.47
C VAL A 38 7.22 -4.29 -8.32
N ILE A 39 6.59 -3.81 -7.25
CA ILE A 39 6.14 -4.60 -6.09
C ILE A 39 4.61 -4.61 -6.07
N PHE A 40 4.02 -5.77 -5.78
CA PHE A 40 2.57 -5.91 -5.63
C PHE A 40 2.20 -6.10 -4.16
N LEU A 41 1.32 -5.24 -3.66
CA LEU A 41 0.66 -5.36 -2.37
C LEU A 41 -0.81 -5.68 -2.63
N VAL A 42 -1.14 -6.98 -2.60
CA VAL A 42 -2.46 -7.50 -2.98
C VAL A 42 -3.04 -8.32 -1.84
N GLY A 43 -4.29 -8.04 -1.49
CA GLY A 43 -4.97 -8.70 -0.37
C GLY A 43 -4.70 -8.03 0.99
N PRO A 44 -5.06 -8.70 2.09
CA PRO A 44 -4.92 -8.14 3.44
C PRO A 44 -3.46 -7.83 3.79
N VAL A 45 -3.24 -6.72 4.50
CA VAL A 45 -1.94 -6.40 5.09
C VAL A 45 -1.78 -7.21 6.38
N GLU A 46 -0.80 -8.11 6.40
CA GLU A 46 -0.43 -8.92 7.55
C GLU A 46 1.10 -9.10 7.60
N ASP A 47 1.60 -9.65 8.69
CA ASP A 47 3.04 -9.62 9.02
C ASP A 47 3.91 -10.28 7.95
N TYR A 48 3.48 -11.38 7.33
CA TYR A 48 4.26 -12.08 6.33
C TYR A 48 4.32 -11.30 5.00
N MET A 49 3.19 -10.83 4.51
CA MET A 49 3.08 -9.93 3.35
C MET A 49 3.91 -8.67 3.56
N ALA A 50 3.80 -8.03 4.72
CA ALA A 50 4.57 -6.83 5.04
C ALA A 50 6.07 -7.11 5.02
N ASN A 51 6.51 -8.22 5.63
CA ASN A 51 7.91 -8.63 5.60
C ASN A 51 8.42 -8.86 4.18
N LEU A 52 7.62 -9.47 3.29
CA LEU A 52 7.99 -9.64 1.89
C LEU A 52 8.11 -8.30 1.14
N VAL A 53 7.18 -7.35 1.38
CA VAL A 53 7.25 -6.01 0.77
C VAL A 53 8.48 -5.26 1.26
N VAL A 54 8.77 -5.29 2.57
CA VAL A 54 9.97 -4.67 3.16
C VAL A 54 11.25 -5.26 2.57
N ALA A 55 11.35 -6.58 2.47
CA ALA A 55 12.51 -7.23 1.87
C ALA A 55 12.72 -6.83 0.40
N GLN A 56 11.63 -6.70 -0.39
CA GLN A 56 11.70 -6.24 -1.77
C GLN A 56 12.12 -4.77 -1.88
N LEU A 57 11.62 -3.89 -1.01
CA LEU A 57 12.02 -2.47 -0.97
C LEU A 57 13.52 -2.33 -0.73
N LEU A 58 14.04 -3.01 0.31
CA LEU A 58 15.46 -3.01 0.65
C LEU A 58 16.33 -3.64 -0.45
N PHE A 59 15.86 -4.73 -1.05
CA PHE A 59 16.55 -5.35 -2.20
C PHE A 59 16.68 -4.37 -3.38
N LEU A 60 15.59 -3.69 -3.74
CA LEU A 60 15.58 -2.75 -4.86
C LEU A 60 16.42 -1.49 -4.58
N GLU A 61 16.47 -1.03 -3.33
CA GLU A 61 17.40 0.02 -2.91
C GLU A 61 18.86 -0.43 -3.13
N ALA A 62 19.23 -1.61 -2.65
CA ALA A 62 20.58 -2.13 -2.78
C ALA A 62 21.01 -2.33 -4.25
N GLU A 63 20.09 -2.75 -5.12
CA GLU A 63 20.35 -2.94 -6.55
C GLU A 63 20.58 -1.61 -7.29
N ASN A 64 19.77 -0.60 -7.01
CA ASN A 64 19.95 0.73 -7.56
C ASN A 64 19.21 1.79 -6.72
N PRO A 65 19.92 2.59 -5.91
CA PRO A 65 19.29 3.53 -4.99
C PRO A 65 18.83 4.84 -5.66
N ASP A 66 19.13 5.05 -6.95
CA ASP A 66 18.78 6.27 -7.68
C ASP A 66 17.55 6.10 -8.59
N LYS A 67 16.95 4.90 -8.62
CA LYS A 67 15.78 4.59 -9.45
C LYS A 67 14.53 4.38 -8.61
N ASP A 68 13.43 4.98 -9.04
CA ASP A 68 12.10 4.80 -8.46
C ASP A 68 11.71 3.33 -8.28
N ILE A 69 10.91 3.07 -7.25
CA ILE A 69 10.22 1.80 -7.01
C ILE A 69 8.72 2.03 -7.22
N HIS A 70 8.03 1.07 -7.85
CA HIS A 70 6.59 1.17 -8.11
C HIS A 70 5.81 0.16 -7.28
N LEU A 71 5.05 0.65 -6.29
CA LEU A 71 4.20 -0.15 -5.42
C LEU A 71 2.75 -0.15 -5.93
N TYR A 72 2.30 -1.29 -6.44
CA TYR A 72 0.94 -1.50 -6.93
C TYR A 72 0.07 -2.05 -5.81
N ILE A 73 -1.02 -1.34 -5.48
CA ILE A 73 -1.85 -1.59 -4.30
C ILE A 73 -3.26 -2.04 -4.74
N ASN A 74 -3.65 -3.23 -4.29
CA ASN A 74 -5.02 -3.72 -4.32
C ASN A 74 -5.34 -4.40 -2.98
N SER A 75 -5.65 -3.60 -1.96
CA SER A 75 -5.74 -4.08 -0.58
C SER A 75 -6.95 -3.52 0.16
N PRO A 76 -7.69 -4.36 0.91
CA PRO A 76 -8.69 -3.91 1.86
C PRO A 76 -8.09 -3.31 3.15
N GLY A 77 -6.76 -3.26 3.27
CA GLY A 77 -6.05 -2.89 4.50
C GLY A 77 -5.75 -4.11 5.36
N GLY A 78 -5.51 -3.92 6.64
CA GLY A 78 -5.17 -5.00 7.56
C GLY A 78 -4.50 -4.49 8.84
N SER A 79 -3.52 -5.25 9.34
CA SER A 79 -2.77 -4.94 10.56
C SER A 79 -2.06 -3.59 10.44
N VAL A 80 -2.27 -2.72 11.44
CA VAL A 80 -1.64 -1.39 11.48
C VAL A 80 -0.13 -1.52 11.67
N THR A 81 0.33 -2.38 12.58
CA THR A 81 1.77 -2.56 12.84
C THR A 81 2.50 -3.12 11.62
N ALA A 82 1.90 -4.09 10.93
CA ALA A 82 2.42 -4.62 9.67
C ALA A 82 2.46 -3.53 8.58
N GLY A 83 1.42 -2.71 8.47
CA GLY A 83 1.42 -1.59 7.53
C GLY A 83 2.45 -0.51 7.87
N MET A 84 2.68 -0.23 9.16
CA MET A 84 3.67 0.76 9.60
C MET A 84 5.11 0.33 9.29
N SER A 85 5.43 -0.97 9.28
CA SER A 85 6.76 -1.43 8.86
C SER A 85 7.03 -1.18 7.38
N ILE A 86 6.01 -1.35 6.52
CA ILE A 86 6.07 -0.98 5.11
C ILE A 86 6.24 0.53 4.99
N TYR A 87 5.41 1.31 5.70
CA TYR A 87 5.44 2.77 5.67
C TYR A 87 6.83 3.31 6.02
N ASP A 88 7.38 2.92 7.18
CA ASP A 88 8.67 3.42 7.64
C ASP A 88 9.79 3.02 6.66
N THR A 89 9.72 1.81 6.09
CA THR A 89 10.68 1.39 5.05
C THR A 89 10.56 2.24 3.79
N MET A 90 9.35 2.56 3.32
CA MET A 90 9.14 3.45 2.17
C MET A 90 9.74 4.85 2.41
N GLN A 91 9.67 5.38 3.64
CA GLN A 91 10.23 6.69 3.97
C GLN A 91 11.74 6.64 4.24
N PHE A 92 12.26 5.49 4.66
CA PHE A 92 13.66 5.31 5.05
C PHE A 92 14.60 5.13 3.85
N ILE A 93 14.17 4.37 2.84
CA ILE A 93 15.01 4.07 1.68
C ILE A 93 15.25 5.32 0.83
N LYS A 94 16.39 5.36 0.13
CA LYS A 94 16.75 6.48 -0.76
C LYS A 94 15.86 6.60 -2.01
N PRO A 95 15.46 5.51 -2.70
CA PRO A 95 14.57 5.61 -3.86
C PRO A 95 13.23 6.26 -3.55
N ASP A 96 12.72 7.03 -4.51
CA ASP A 96 11.31 7.41 -4.48
C ASP A 96 10.41 6.19 -4.63
N VAL A 97 9.36 6.12 -3.81
CA VAL A 97 8.33 5.07 -3.91
C VAL A 97 7.08 5.65 -4.54
N SER A 98 6.85 5.32 -5.81
CA SER A 98 5.61 5.62 -6.52
C SER A 98 4.53 4.61 -6.15
N THR A 99 3.33 5.09 -5.83
CA THR A 99 2.19 4.25 -5.46
C THR A 99 1.09 4.29 -6.51
N MET A 100 0.48 3.15 -6.80
CA MET A 100 -0.60 3.02 -7.78
C MET A 100 -1.72 2.14 -7.23
N CYS A 101 -2.92 2.70 -7.04
CA CYS A 101 -4.10 1.89 -6.76
C CYS A 101 -4.62 1.22 -8.02
N ILE A 102 -4.77 -0.10 -7.96
CA ILE A 102 -5.31 -0.95 -9.03
C ILE A 102 -6.49 -1.79 -8.51
N GLY A 103 -7.63 -1.13 -8.29
CA GLY A 103 -8.85 -1.76 -7.78
C GLY A 103 -9.33 -1.10 -6.50
N GLN A 104 -8.72 -1.43 -5.36
CA GLN A 104 -9.02 -0.74 -4.11
C GLN A 104 -7.79 -0.49 -3.23
N ALA A 105 -7.84 0.62 -2.49
CA ALA A 105 -6.94 0.92 -1.41
C ALA A 105 -7.78 1.39 -0.22
N CYS A 106 -8.02 0.50 0.74
CA CYS A 106 -8.88 0.77 1.89
C CYS A 106 -8.07 0.68 3.19
N SER A 107 -8.42 1.47 4.21
CA SER A 107 -7.77 1.41 5.53
C SER A 107 -6.24 1.55 5.39
N MET A 108 -5.42 0.62 5.90
CA MET A 108 -3.97 0.62 5.71
C MET A 108 -3.51 0.62 4.25
N GLY A 109 -4.32 0.10 3.32
CA GLY A 109 -4.04 0.22 1.88
C GLY A 109 -4.14 1.68 1.39
N ALA A 110 -5.13 2.44 1.87
CA ALA A 110 -5.27 3.87 1.57
C ALA A 110 -4.14 4.69 2.20
N PHE A 111 -3.75 4.35 3.43
CA PHE A 111 -2.64 4.98 4.13
C PHE A 111 -1.33 4.81 3.35
N LEU A 112 -0.99 3.59 2.94
CA LEU A 112 0.21 3.30 2.15
C LEU A 112 0.17 3.93 0.75
N LEU A 113 -1.01 4.01 0.13
CA LEU A 113 -1.20 4.74 -1.13
C LEU A 113 -0.83 6.23 -0.95
N ASN A 114 -1.33 6.86 0.12
CA ASN A 114 -1.11 8.27 0.40
C ASN A 114 0.36 8.59 0.76
N ALA A 115 1.07 7.62 1.35
CA ALA A 115 2.46 7.71 1.79
C ALA A 115 3.52 7.59 0.67
N GLY A 116 3.11 7.39 -0.58
CA GLY A 116 4.04 7.44 -1.71
C GLY A 116 4.67 8.82 -1.90
N THR A 117 5.78 8.90 -2.63
CA THR A 117 6.45 10.17 -2.90
C THR A 117 5.49 11.16 -3.57
N LYS A 118 5.47 12.41 -3.06
CA LYS A 118 4.63 13.49 -3.60
C LYS A 118 4.85 13.68 -5.11
N GLY A 119 3.75 13.77 -5.86
CA GLY A 119 3.75 13.83 -7.32
C GLY A 119 3.82 12.46 -8.02
N LYS A 120 3.95 11.36 -7.27
CA LYS A 120 4.08 9.99 -7.79
C LYS A 120 3.04 9.02 -7.22
N ARG A 121 1.91 9.53 -6.73
CA ARG A 121 0.78 8.74 -6.19
C ARG A 121 -0.39 8.73 -7.16
N PHE A 122 -0.89 7.55 -7.49
CA PHE A 122 -1.79 7.38 -8.62
C PHE A 122 -2.96 6.44 -8.33
N CYS A 123 -4.06 6.62 -9.05
CA CYS A 123 -5.15 5.66 -9.15
C CYS A 123 -5.49 5.37 -10.61
N LEU A 124 -5.91 4.15 -10.92
CA LEU A 124 -6.69 3.89 -12.13
C LEU A 124 -8.13 4.43 -11.99
N PRO A 125 -8.85 4.73 -13.10
CA PRO A 125 -10.09 5.51 -13.05
C PRO A 125 -11.22 4.87 -12.24
N ASN A 126 -11.32 3.54 -12.26
CA ASN A 126 -12.35 2.78 -11.55
C ASN A 126 -11.89 2.31 -10.17
N SER A 127 -10.73 2.75 -9.71
CA SER A 127 -10.26 2.41 -8.36
C SER A 127 -11.07 3.16 -7.32
N ARG A 128 -11.22 2.54 -6.15
CA ARG A 128 -11.80 3.18 -4.96
C ARG A 128 -10.79 3.29 -3.84
N VAL A 129 -10.87 4.38 -3.09
CA VAL A 129 -10.11 4.59 -1.87
C VAL A 129 -11.08 4.67 -0.71
N MET A 130 -10.75 4.09 0.44
CA MET A 130 -11.55 4.23 1.66
C MET A 130 -10.65 4.52 2.85
N ILE A 131 -10.99 5.56 3.60
CA ILE A 131 -10.32 5.92 4.85
C ILE A 131 -11.30 5.76 6.02
N HIS A 132 -10.77 5.31 7.16
CA HIS A 132 -11.49 5.16 8.42
C HIS A 132 -10.49 5.12 9.58
N GLN A 133 -10.97 5.24 10.81
CA GLN A 133 -10.18 5.12 12.02
C GLN A 133 -9.73 3.66 12.27
N PRO A 134 -8.61 3.42 12.99
CA PRO A 134 -8.24 2.07 13.36
C PRO A 134 -9.32 1.44 14.26
N SER A 135 -9.55 0.14 14.05
CA SER A 135 -10.47 -0.67 14.87
C SER A 135 -9.70 -1.75 15.62
N GLY A 136 -10.02 -1.96 16.89
CA GLY A 136 -9.42 -2.99 17.73
C GLY A 136 -10.33 -3.39 18.89
N GLY A 137 -9.89 -4.35 19.69
CA GLY A 137 -10.64 -4.82 20.86
C GLY A 137 -9.71 -5.31 21.96
N ALA A 138 -10.17 -5.21 23.21
CA ALA A 138 -9.46 -5.67 24.38
C ALA A 138 -10.42 -6.38 25.35
N GLN A 139 -9.91 -7.37 26.08
CA GLN A 139 -10.61 -8.09 27.14
C GLN A 139 -9.61 -8.35 28.27
N GLY A 140 -10.06 -8.34 29.53
CA GLY A 140 -9.17 -8.54 30.68
C GLY A 140 -9.56 -7.68 31.88
N GLN A 141 -8.59 -7.39 32.75
CA GLN A 141 -8.81 -6.51 33.90
C GLN A 141 -9.06 -5.07 33.43
N ALA A 142 -9.69 -4.26 34.28
CA ALA A 142 -9.94 -2.85 33.97
C ALA A 142 -8.65 -2.09 33.59
N SER A 143 -7.53 -2.40 34.25
CA SER A 143 -6.21 -1.83 33.93
C SER A 143 -5.72 -2.21 32.53
N ASP A 144 -5.89 -3.48 32.13
CA ASP A 144 -5.48 -3.96 30.79
C ASP A 144 -6.31 -3.30 29.70
N ILE A 145 -7.63 -3.22 29.89
CA ILE A 145 -8.54 -2.54 28.96
C ILE A 145 -8.16 -1.05 28.84
N HIS A 146 -7.85 -0.39 29.95
CA HIS A 146 -7.41 1.01 29.95
C HIS A 146 -6.11 1.20 29.15
N ILE A 147 -5.10 0.33 29.35
CA ILE A 147 -3.84 0.40 28.60
C ILE A 147 -4.08 0.26 27.09
N GLN A 148 -4.87 -0.75 26.68
CA GLN A 148 -5.16 -0.99 25.27
C GLN A 148 -5.98 0.15 24.63
N ALA A 149 -6.93 0.73 25.37
CA ALA A 149 -7.70 1.89 24.93
C ALA A 149 -6.81 3.13 24.73
N GLN A 150 -5.83 3.35 25.60
CA GLN A 150 -4.87 4.44 25.43
C GLN A 150 -3.98 4.22 24.20
N GLU A 151 -3.55 2.99 23.96
CA GLU A 151 -2.68 2.68 22.81
C GLU A 151 -3.39 2.87 21.47
N ILE A 152 -4.63 2.39 21.33
CA ILE A 152 -5.37 2.57 20.07
C ILE A 152 -5.66 4.05 19.77
N LEU A 153 -5.86 4.88 20.80
CA LEU A 153 -6.01 6.34 20.64
C LEU A 153 -4.71 7.00 20.15
N LYS A 154 -3.55 6.57 20.66
CA LYS A 154 -2.25 7.05 20.17
C LYS A 154 -2.02 6.65 18.72
N ILE A 155 -2.31 5.39 18.37
CA ILE A 155 -2.22 4.89 17.00
C ILE A 155 -3.14 5.71 16.07
N ARG A 156 -4.39 5.96 16.48
CA ARG A 156 -5.33 6.80 15.73
C ARG A 156 -4.76 8.20 15.48
N SER A 157 -4.27 8.88 16.52
CA SER A 157 -3.65 10.20 16.39
C SER A 157 -2.49 10.18 15.39
N ARG A 158 -1.60 9.19 15.53
CA ARG A 158 -0.41 9.08 14.68
C ARG A 158 -0.77 8.84 13.20
N LEU A 159 -1.73 7.97 12.92
CA LEU A 159 -2.18 7.72 11.55
C LEU A 159 -2.81 8.98 10.95
N ASN A 160 -3.61 9.72 11.72
CA ASN A 160 -4.25 10.95 11.27
C ASN A 160 -3.22 12.05 10.97
N GLU A 161 -2.21 12.24 11.83
CA GLU A 161 -1.09 13.17 11.61
C GLU A 161 -0.35 12.88 10.31
N LEU A 162 -0.04 11.60 10.07
CA LEU A 162 0.68 11.19 8.87
C LEU A 162 -0.17 11.33 7.60
N MET A 163 -1.46 10.97 7.65
CA MET A 163 -2.38 11.21 6.54
C MET A 163 -2.56 12.70 6.25
N ALA A 164 -2.65 13.54 7.29
CA ALA A 164 -2.71 14.99 7.15
C ALA A 164 -1.45 15.53 6.47
N PHE A 165 -0.28 15.09 6.92
CA PHE A 165 1.02 15.46 6.34
C PHE A 165 1.10 15.14 4.84
N HIS A 166 0.76 13.91 4.44
CA HIS A 166 0.89 13.47 3.07
C HIS A 166 -0.22 14.01 2.16
N SER A 167 -1.45 14.15 2.65
CA SER A 167 -2.57 14.70 1.87
C SER A 167 -2.58 16.23 1.77
N GLY A 168 -1.94 16.92 2.72
CA GLY A 168 -2.03 18.37 2.86
C GLY A 168 -3.37 18.86 3.43
N GLN A 169 -4.23 17.96 3.90
CA GLN A 169 -5.47 18.34 4.60
C GLN A 169 -5.16 18.78 6.04
N PRO A 170 -5.96 19.70 6.62
CA PRO A 170 -5.93 19.97 8.06
C PRO A 170 -6.20 18.71 8.87
N ILE A 171 -5.54 18.59 10.03
CA ILE A 171 -5.68 17.41 10.90
C ILE A 171 -7.13 17.20 11.35
N GLU A 172 -7.84 18.29 11.66
CA GLU A 172 -9.23 18.27 12.12
C GLU A 172 -10.16 17.70 11.04
N LYS A 173 -9.83 17.93 9.77
CA LYS A 173 -10.58 17.37 8.65
C LYS A 173 -10.32 15.88 8.49
N ILE A 174 -9.07 15.43 8.61
CA ILE A 174 -8.74 13.99 8.62
C ILE A 174 -9.46 13.29 9.77
N GLU A 175 -9.47 13.87 10.97
CA GLU A 175 -10.15 13.29 12.13
C GLU A 175 -11.65 13.11 11.92
N LEU A 176 -12.31 14.12 11.33
CA LEU A 176 -13.73 14.06 11.00
C LEU A 176 -14.01 13.03 9.91
N ASP A 177 -13.24 13.08 8.82
CA ASP A 177 -13.48 12.30 7.60
C ASP A 177 -13.07 10.83 7.75
N THR A 178 -12.35 10.47 8.83
CA THR A 178 -12.00 9.09 9.20
C THR A 178 -12.87 8.53 10.32
N GLU A 179 -13.72 9.32 10.96
CA GLU A 179 -14.55 8.87 12.09
C GLU A 179 -15.50 7.72 11.70
N ARG A 180 -15.92 7.69 10.43
CA ARG A 180 -16.68 6.59 9.81
C ARG A 180 -16.08 6.28 8.44
N ASP A 181 -16.42 5.10 7.91
CA ASP A 181 -16.01 4.69 6.57
C ASP A 181 -16.35 5.77 5.53
N ASN A 182 -15.31 6.29 4.89
CA ASN A 182 -15.43 7.33 3.87
C ASN A 182 -14.86 6.82 2.55
N PHE A 183 -15.77 6.49 1.63
CA PHE A 183 -15.43 5.95 0.31
C PHE A 183 -15.29 7.07 -0.72
N MET A 184 -14.21 7.02 -1.47
CA MET A 184 -13.87 7.97 -2.52
C MET A 184 -13.61 7.25 -3.84
N SER A 185 -14.16 7.79 -4.93
CA SER A 185 -13.70 7.48 -6.29
C SER A 185 -12.25 7.95 -6.49
N ALA A 186 -11.59 7.48 -7.56
CA ALA A 186 -10.25 7.93 -7.93
C ALA A 186 -10.15 9.46 -8.04
N GLN A 187 -11.17 10.12 -8.61
CA GLN A 187 -11.20 11.57 -8.73
C GLN A 187 -11.35 12.26 -7.37
N GLN A 188 -12.27 11.78 -6.52
CA GLN A 188 -12.43 12.32 -5.17
C GLN A 188 -11.16 12.14 -4.33
N ALA A 189 -10.47 11.00 -4.45
CA ALA A 189 -9.21 10.75 -3.77
C ALA A 189 -8.10 11.72 -4.21
N LYS A 190 -8.07 12.08 -5.50
CA LYS A 190 -7.17 13.11 -6.03
C LYS A 190 -7.51 14.49 -5.47
N ASP A 191 -8.77 14.87 -5.52
CA ASP A 191 -9.23 16.18 -5.03
C ASP A 191 -9.02 16.33 -3.52
N TYR A 192 -9.09 15.21 -2.79
CA TYR A 192 -8.76 15.13 -1.37
C TYR A 192 -7.25 15.20 -1.08
N GLY A 193 -6.40 14.96 -2.07
CA GLY A 193 -4.94 14.91 -1.91
C GLY A 193 -4.39 13.55 -1.47
N LEU A 194 -5.21 12.50 -1.45
CA LEU A 194 -4.74 11.13 -1.18
C LEU A 194 -3.81 10.62 -2.28
N ILE A 195 -4.02 11.08 -3.52
CA ILE A 195 -3.19 10.80 -4.68
C ILE A 195 -2.93 12.08 -5.48
N ASP A 196 -1.99 12.05 -6.42
CA ASP A 196 -1.64 13.19 -7.26
C ASP A 196 -2.36 13.17 -8.62
N SER A 197 -2.58 12.00 -9.22
CA SER A 197 -3.28 11.90 -10.51
C SER A 197 -4.05 10.60 -10.72
N VAL A 198 -5.10 10.69 -11.53
CA VAL A 198 -5.79 9.53 -12.11
C VAL A 198 -5.15 9.21 -13.46
N ILE A 199 -4.78 7.95 -13.69
CA ILE A 199 -4.11 7.51 -14.92
C ILE A 199 -5.08 6.68 -15.76
N GLU A 200 -5.62 7.28 -16.83
CA GLU A 200 -6.58 6.60 -17.71
C GLU A 200 -5.92 5.62 -18.68
N ARG A 201 -4.80 6.05 -19.28
CA ARG A 201 -4.04 5.28 -20.26
C ARG A 201 -2.56 5.53 -20.06
N ARG A 202 -1.76 4.53 -20.41
CA ARG A 202 -0.31 4.67 -20.46
C ARG A 202 0.01 5.70 -21.56
N VAL A 203 0.66 6.80 -21.19
CA VAL A 203 1.14 7.79 -22.16
C VAL A 203 2.15 7.05 -23.04
N GLN A 204 1.85 6.89 -24.33
CA GLN A 204 2.87 6.40 -25.27
C GLN A 204 4.01 7.43 -25.26
N PRO A 205 5.28 7.01 -25.19
CA PRO A 205 6.36 7.92 -25.53
C PRO A 205 6.03 8.47 -26.92
N ALA A 206 6.11 9.79 -27.09
CA ALA A 206 6.03 10.37 -28.43
C ALA A 206 6.98 9.57 -29.33
N ALA A 207 6.46 9.01 -30.43
CA ALA A 207 7.28 8.31 -31.39
C ALA A 207 8.45 9.22 -31.75
N LYS A 208 9.67 8.78 -31.45
CA LYS A 208 10.88 9.43 -31.93
C LYS A 208 10.96 9.30 -33.45
#